data_AF-A0A4Y2IP95-F1
#
_entry.id   AF-A0A4Y2IP95-F1
#
_cell.length_a   1.000
_cell.length_b   1.000
_cell.length_c   1.000
_cell.angle_alpha   90.00
_cell.angle_beta   90.00
_cell.angle_gamma   90.00
#
_symmetry.space_group_name_H-M   'P 1'
#
loop_
_entity.id
_entity.type
_entity.pdbx_description
1 polymer ?
#
loop_
_entity_poly.entity_id
_entity_poly.type
_entity_poly.pdbx_seq_one_letter_code
_entity_poly.pdbx_strand_id
1 'polypeptide(L)'
;MYLNPLVVSCIIVSLVGFYCCVCTCLKFYCNEFVIKAKNCNGLLDYERILKYYEELSSIFILMDDSFSYPVFIAVLNCMIEIFWACYIFVYFEPNDCLGTSFIVERFVINVVFLIMVILPASAANEAAVDARNFILISPGLLPQRCKEINLFILRISIRQPTLTLWRFYKIKKGLLISAGGTLLTYGILLGTLGNMSV
;
A
#
# COMPACT_ATOMS: atom_id res chain seq x y z
N MET A 1 7.98 26.07 18.04
CA MET A 1 7.48 26.55 16.72
C MET A 1 6.34 25.63 16.32
N TYR A 2 5.09 26.04 16.55
CA TYR A 2 3.92 25.21 16.23
C TYR A 2 3.69 25.24 14.72
N LEU A 3 3.74 24.09 14.05
CA LEU A 3 3.36 23.99 12.65
C LEU A 3 1.84 24.19 12.55
N ASN A 4 1.41 25.09 11.66
CA ASN A 4 0.01 25.41 11.48
C ASN A 4 -0.75 24.14 11.01
N PRO A 5 -1.90 23.75 11.62
CA PRO A 5 -2.63 22.52 11.30
C PRO A 5 -3.03 22.39 9.81
N LEU A 6 -3.23 23.51 9.12
CA LEU A 6 -3.45 23.56 7.68
C LEU A 6 -2.22 23.06 6.89
N VAL A 7 -1.02 23.47 7.32
CA VAL A 7 0.24 23.08 6.67
C VAL A 7 0.48 21.58 6.84
N VAL A 8 0.24 21.04 8.04
CA VAL A 8 0.34 19.60 8.30
C VAL A 8 -0.62 18.80 7.41
N SER A 9 -1.86 19.28 7.28
CA SER A 9 -2.87 18.63 6.44
C SER A 9 -2.45 18.63 4.97
N CYS A 10 -1.97 19.75 4.43
CA CYS A 10 -1.48 19.84 3.05
C CYS A 10 -0.29 18.90 2.78
N ILE A 11 0.62 18.77 3.73
CA ILE A 11 1.77 17.84 3.61
C ILE A 11 1.27 16.40 3.52
N ILE A 12 0.32 15.99 4.38
CA ILE A 12 -0.24 14.65 4.38
C ILE A 12 -0.97 14.36 3.08
N VAL A 13 -1.83 15.28 2.61
CA VAL A 13 -2.55 15.13 1.33
C VAL A 13 -1.57 14.97 0.17
N SER A 14 -0.53 15.81 0.13
CA SER A 14 0.50 15.77 -0.92
C SER A 14 1.27 14.45 -0.90
N LEU A 15 1.62 13.96 0.30
CA LEU A 15 2.32 12.69 0.47
C LEU A 15 1.47 11.49 0.05
N VAL A 16 0.20 11.45 0.44
CA VAL A 16 -0.75 10.39 0.06
C VAL A 16 -0.99 10.40 -1.46
N GLY A 17 -1.21 11.58 -2.04
CA GLY A 17 -1.41 11.73 -3.48
C GLY A 17 -0.18 11.30 -4.28
N PHE A 18 1.02 11.73 -3.85
CA PHE A 18 2.28 11.32 -4.47
C PHE A 18 2.48 9.81 -4.37
N TYR A 19 2.29 9.22 -3.20
CA TYR A 19 2.43 7.78 -2.99
C TYR A 19 1.46 6.97 -3.85
N CYS A 20 0.19 7.40 -3.94
CA CYS A 20 -0.81 6.78 -4.81
C CYS A 20 -0.40 6.83 -6.29
N CYS A 21 0.10 7.98 -6.75
CA CYS A 21 0.61 8.14 -8.11
C CYS A 21 1.77 7.17 -8.39
N VAL A 22 2.77 7.12 -7.50
CA VAL A 22 3.91 6.23 -7.69
C VAL A 22 3.50 4.76 -7.68
N CYS A 23 2.62 4.34 -6.76
CA CYS A 23 2.11 2.96 -6.74
C CYS A 23 1.38 2.60 -8.04
N THR A 24 0.61 3.55 -8.60
CA THR A 24 -0.09 3.36 -9.88
C THR A 24 0.91 3.24 -11.04
N CYS A 25 1.96 4.07 -11.05
CA CYS A 25 3.06 3.97 -12.02
C CYS A 25 3.77 2.62 -11.91
N LEU A 26 4.11 2.16 -10.70
CA LEU A 26 4.74 0.85 -10.48
C LEU A 26 3.88 -0.29 -11.02
N LYS A 27 2.57 -0.27 -10.74
CA LYS A 27 1.62 -1.23 -11.30
C LYS A 27 1.66 -1.21 -12.84
N PHE A 28 1.65 -0.04 -13.44
CA PHE A 28 1.72 0.10 -14.90
C PHE A 28 3.02 -0.50 -15.46
N TYR A 29 4.18 -0.21 -14.85
CA TYR A 29 5.45 -0.79 -15.26
C TYR A 29 5.50 -2.32 -15.10
N CYS A 30 4.95 -2.87 -14.02
CA CYS A 30 4.83 -4.32 -13.84
C CYS A 30 3.97 -4.97 -14.93
N ASN A 31 2.85 -4.34 -15.30
CA ASN A 31 1.96 -4.87 -16.34
C ASN A 31 2.62 -4.81 -17.72
N GLU A 32 3.23 -3.67 -18.06
CA GLU A 32 4.01 -3.50 -19.29
C GLU A 32 5.14 -4.53 -19.39
N PHE A 33 5.82 -4.79 -18.28
CA PHE A 33 6.85 -5.83 -18.21
C PHE A 33 6.28 -7.20 -18.58
N VAL A 34 5.17 -7.62 -17.97
CA VAL A 34 4.55 -8.92 -18.27
C VAL A 34 4.13 -9.02 -19.74
N ILE A 35 3.58 -7.95 -20.31
CA ILE A 35 3.17 -7.92 -21.73
C ILE A 35 4.40 -8.07 -22.65
N LYS A 36 5.45 -7.28 -22.42
CA LYS A 36 6.69 -7.35 -23.21
C LYS A 36 7.39 -8.70 -23.07
N ALA A 37 7.40 -9.25 -21.85
CA ALA A 37 8.02 -10.53 -21.57
C ALA A 37 7.29 -11.71 -22.24
N LYS A 38 5.96 -11.63 -22.40
CA LYS A 38 5.17 -12.61 -23.18
C LYS A 38 5.50 -12.63 -24.67
N ASN A 39 5.90 -11.50 -25.24
CA ASN A 39 6.13 -11.35 -26.68
C ASN A 39 7.58 -11.63 -27.09
N CYS A 40 8.47 -11.98 -26.15
CA CYS A 40 9.88 -12.24 -26.44
C CYS A 40 10.12 -13.73 -26.74
N ASN A 41 10.71 -14.01 -27.90
CA ASN A 41 10.96 -15.37 -28.38
C ASN A 41 12.47 -15.72 -28.46
N GLY A 42 13.37 -14.84 -28.02
CA GLY A 42 14.83 -14.99 -28.15
C GLY A 42 15.60 -14.97 -26.82
N LEU A 43 16.77 -15.62 -26.80
CA LEU A 43 17.66 -15.67 -25.63
C LEU A 43 18.23 -14.30 -25.25
N LEU A 44 18.56 -13.47 -26.24
CA LEU A 44 19.09 -12.11 -26.08
C LEU A 44 18.01 -11.14 -25.56
N ASP A 45 16.75 -11.41 -25.91
CA ASP A 45 15.60 -10.69 -25.35
C ASP A 45 15.37 -11.04 -23.88
N TYR A 46 15.67 -12.29 -23.49
CA TYR A 46 15.53 -12.75 -22.11
C TYR A 46 16.51 -12.05 -21.15
N GLU A 47 17.78 -11.88 -21.53
CA GLU A 47 18.74 -11.12 -20.71
C GLU A 47 18.31 -9.67 -20.51
N ARG A 48 17.71 -9.06 -21.54
CA ARG A 48 17.18 -7.69 -21.46
C ARG A 48 15.96 -7.61 -20.54
N ILE A 49 15.04 -8.58 -20.61
CA ILE A 49 13.90 -8.71 -19.68
C ILE A 49 14.40 -8.83 -18.24
N LEU A 50 15.44 -9.65 -18.03
CA LEU A 50 16.02 -9.90 -16.73
C LEU A 50 16.59 -8.62 -16.10
N LYS A 51 17.37 -7.87 -16.88
CA LYS A 51 17.94 -6.58 -16.45
C LYS A 51 16.84 -5.57 -16.12
N TYR A 52 15.79 -5.51 -16.94
CA TYR A 52 14.66 -4.63 -16.70
C TYR A 52 13.91 -4.99 -15.40
N TYR A 53 13.77 -6.28 -15.09
CA TYR A 53 13.21 -6.72 -13.82
C TYR A 53 14.09 -6.33 -12.61
N GLU A 54 15.42 -6.40 -12.74
CA GLU A 54 16.34 -5.96 -11.68
C GLU A 54 16.21 -4.47 -11.37
N GLU A 55 16.11 -3.65 -12.41
CA GLU A 55 15.86 -2.21 -12.29
C GLU A 55 14.51 -1.98 -11.61
N LEU A 56 13.45 -2.66 -12.06
CA LEU A 56 12.11 -2.58 -11.46
C LEU A 56 12.13 -2.98 -9.98
N SER A 57 12.77 -4.09 -9.64
CA SER A 57 12.90 -4.56 -8.26
C SER A 57 13.68 -3.57 -7.39
N SER A 58 14.68 -2.91 -7.94
CA SER A 58 15.47 -1.90 -7.23
C SER A 58 14.64 -0.65 -6.93
N ILE A 59 13.78 -0.24 -7.87
CA ILE A 59 12.82 0.86 -7.67
C ILE A 59 11.84 0.49 -6.54
N PHE A 60 11.29 -0.72 -6.53
CA PHE A 60 10.40 -1.17 -5.44
C PHE A 60 11.07 -1.11 -4.06
N ILE A 61 12.33 -1.53 -3.95
CA ILE A 61 13.10 -1.49 -2.69
C ILE A 61 13.33 -0.04 -2.27
N LEU A 62 13.78 0.83 -3.18
CA LEU A 62 13.99 2.25 -2.90
C LEU A 62 12.70 2.95 -2.43
N MET A 63 11.58 2.61 -3.07
CA MET A 63 10.26 3.14 -2.71
C MET A 63 9.81 2.66 -1.34
N ASP A 64 10.00 1.38 -1.02
CA ASP A 64 9.71 0.86 0.30
C ASP A 64 10.59 1.55 1.36
N ASP A 65 11.91 1.60 1.17
CA ASP A 65 12.82 2.22 2.14
C ASP A 65 12.53 3.70 2.40
N SER A 66 12.05 4.43 1.38
CA SER A 66 11.76 5.87 1.49
C SER A 66 10.38 6.16 2.07
N PHE A 67 9.35 5.41 1.67
CA PHE A 67 7.95 5.73 1.98
C PHE A 67 7.30 4.81 3.00
N SER A 68 7.89 3.66 3.33
CA SER A 68 7.29 2.68 4.24
C SER A 68 6.99 3.26 5.63
N TYR A 69 7.89 4.08 6.19
CA TYR A 69 7.66 4.79 7.45
C TYR A 69 6.63 5.93 7.34
N PRO A 70 6.76 6.91 6.42
CA PRO A 70 5.77 7.98 6.27
C PRO A 70 4.36 7.47 6.02
N VAL A 71 4.22 6.43 5.19
CA VAL A 71 2.93 5.81 4.87
C VAL A 71 2.34 5.09 6.09
N PHE A 72 3.18 4.43 6.90
CA PHE A 72 2.72 3.86 8.17
C PHE A 72 2.13 4.93 9.10
N ILE A 73 2.84 6.04 9.29
CA ILE A 73 2.37 7.14 10.15
C ILE A 73 1.08 7.75 9.59
N ALA A 74 0.99 7.92 8.27
CA ALA A 74 -0.23 8.43 7.63
C ALA A 74 -1.43 7.50 7.86
N VAL A 75 -1.26 6.19 7.68
CA VAL A 75 -2.32 5.20 7.93
C VAL A 75 -2.73 5.16 9.40
N LEU A 76 -1.76 5.20 10.31
CA LEU A 76 -2.02 5.22 11.76
C LEU A 76 -2.79 6.47 12.17
N ASN A 77 -2.41 7.65 11.67
CA ASN A 77 -3.16 8.89 11.88
C ASN A 77 -4.59 8.78 11.33
N CYS A 78 -4.78 8.24 10.13
CA CYS A 78 -6.13 8.05 9.57
C CYS A 78 -6.98 7.16 10.48
N MET A 79 -6.43 6.07 11.02
CA MET A 79 -7.17 5.18 11.93
C MET A 79 -7.55 5.88 13.25
N ILE A 80 -6.64 6.67 13.82
CA ILE A 80 -6.90 7.44 15.05
C ILE A 80 -8.01 8.48 14.81
N GLU A 81 -7.95 9.21 13.70
CA GLU A 81 -8.95 10.23 13.35
C GLU A 81 -10.32 9.63 13.06
N ILE A 82 -10.38 8.48 12.35
CA ILE A 82 -11.63 7.74 12.13
C ILE A 82 -12.24 7.31 13.46
N PHE A 83 -11.41 6.75 14.36
CA PHE A 83 -11.86 6.33 15.68
C PHE A 83 -12.39 7.51 16.51
N TRP A 84 -11.66 8.62 16.53
CA TRP A 84 -12.09 9.84 17.22
C TRP A 84 -13.39 10.41 16.64
N ALA A 85 -13.54 10.44 15.33
CA ALA A 85 -14.78 10.90 14.69
C ALA A 85 -15.97 10.01 15.07
N CYS A 86 -15.80 8.68 15.09
CA CYS A 86 -16.84 7.75 15.56
C CYS A 86 -17.16 7.94 17.04
N TYR A 87 -16.14 8.14 17.88
CA TYR A 87 -16.34 8.39 19.31
C TYR A 87 -17.17 9.65 19.53
N ILE A 88 -16.80 10.77 18.89
CA ILE A 88 -17.56 12.02 19.00
C ILE A 88 -18.99 11.80 18.48
N PHE A 89 -19.18 11.08 17.38
CA PHE A 89 -20.51 10.81 16.82
C PHE A 89 -21.46 10.08 17.79
N VAL A 90 -20.92 9.21 18.66
CA VAL A 90 -21.73 8.46 19.65
C VAL A 90 -22.10 9.32 20.86
N TYR A 91 -21.19 10.18 21.32
CA TYR A 91 -21.34 10.93 22.58
C TYR A 91 -21.79 12.39 22.39
N PHE A 92 -21.78 12.91 21.17
CA PHE A 92 -22.14 14.31 20.91
C PHE A 92 -23.64 14.43 20.63
N GLU A 93 -24.34 15.23 21.45
CA GLU A 93 -25.74 15.57 21.18
C GLU A 93 -25.82 16.43 19.90
N PRO A 94 -26.66 16.06 18.91
CA PRO A 94 -26.74 16.74 17.63
C PRO A 94 -27.53 18.06 17.76
N ASN A 95 -27.03 19.01 18.53
CA ASN A 95 -27.62 20.35 18.62
C ASN A 95 -27.06 21.30 17.55
N ASP A 96 -25.84 21.06 17.04
CA ASP A 96 -25.18 21.88 16.02
C ASP A 96 -25.01 21.12 14.69
N CYS A 97 -25.74 21.56 13.67
CA CYS A 97 -25.68 21.02 12.30
C CYS A 97 -24.28 21.18 11.67
N LEU A 98 -23.61 22.31 11.93
CA LEU A 98 -22.27 22.60 11.42
C LEU A 98 -21.19 21.68 12.01
N GLY A 99 -21.24 21.43 13.32
CA GLY A 99 -20.29 20.54 14.00
C GLY A 99 -20.41 19.10 13.50
N THR A 100 -21.65 18.61 13.38
CA THR A 100 -21.93 17.28 12.83
C THR A 100 -21.42 17.15 11.38
N SER A 101 -21.66 18.15 10.53
CA SER A 101 -21.16 18.17 9.16
C SER A 101 -19.64 18.09 9.09
N PHE A 102 -18.92 18.83 9.95
CA PHE A 102 -17.46 18.82 9.98
C PHE A 102 -16.88 17.46 10.41
N ILE A 103 -17.51 16.81 11.39
CA ILE A 103 -17.09 15.47 11.86
C ILE A 103 -17.29 14.43 10.75
N VAL A 104 -18.43 14.46 10.06
CA VAL A 104 -18.72 13.56 8.94
C VAL A 104 -17.73 13.77 7.80
N GLU A 105 -17.43 15.03 7.45
CA GLU A 105 -16.42 15.36 6.44
C GLU A 105 -15.05 14.78 6.81
N ARG A 106 -14.61 14.99 8.05
CA ARG A 106 -13.35 14.43 8.58
C ARG A 106 -13.33 12.91 8.50
N PHE A 107 -14.41 12.24 8.88
CA PHE A 107 -14.52 10.79 8.77
C PHE A 107 -14.34 10.32 7.33
N VAL A 108 -15.10 10.92 6.39
CA VAL A 108 -15.06 10.56 4.97
C VAL A 108 -13.67 10.77 4.38
N ILE A 109 -13.03 11.92 4.62
CA ILE A 109 -11.69 12.22 4.10
C ILE A 109 -10.66 11.19 4.57
N ASN A 110 -10.65 10.85 5.86
CA ASN A 110 -9.70 9.87 6.41
C ASN A 110 -9.93 8.46 5.85
N VAL A 111 -11.18 8.05 5.64
CA VAL A 111 -11.51 6.79 4.97
C VAL A 111 -11.01 6.79 3.53
N VAL A 112 -11.25 7.87 2.78
CA VAL A 112 -10.76 8.02 1.40
C VAL A 112 -9.23 7.94 1.34
N PHE A 113 -8.52 8.59 2.27
CA PHE A 113 -7.06 8.51 2.35
C PHE A 113 -6.56 7.09 2.63
N LEU A 114 -7.19 6.40 3.57
CA LEU A 114 -6.83 5.03 3.92
C LEU A 114 -7.00 4.09 2.71
N ILE A 115 -8.08 4.27 1.92
CA ILE A 115 -8.32 3.55 0.67
C ILE A 115 -7.27 3.93 -0.41
N MET A 116 -7.00 5.22 -0.59
CA MET A 116 -6.03 5.75 -1.55
C MET A 116 -4.59 5.31 -1.29
N VAL A 117 -4.25 4.96 -0.04
CA VAL A 117 -2.94 4.38 0.28
C VAL A 117 -2.94 2.88 0.04
N ILE A 118 -3.92 2.15 0.59
CA ILE A 118 -3.86 0.69 0.65
C ILE A 118 -4.17 0.05 -0.72
N LEU A 119 -5.15 0.55 -1.47
CA LEU A 119 -5.54 -0.05 -2.75
C LEU A 119 -4.42 -0.01 -3.79
N PRO A 120 -3.82 1.14 -4.15
CA PRO A 120 -2.81 1.17 -5.20
C PRO A 120 -1.53 0.44 -4.77
N ALA A 121 -1.12 0.52 -3.51
CA ALA A 121 0.01 -0.25 -3.00
C ALA A 121 -0.25 -1.77 -3.05
N SER A 122 -1.47 -2.21 -2.72
CA SER A 122 -1.85 -3.62 -2.85
C SER A 122 -1.87 -4.08 -4.30
N ALA A 123 -2.34 -3.24 -5.23
CA ALA A 123 -2.38 -3.55 -6.65
C ALA A 123 -0.97 -3.59 -7.28
N ALA A 124 -0.08 -2.70 -6.86
CA ALA A 124 1.34 -2.73 -7.25
C ALA A 124 2.02 -4.00 -6.72
N ASN A 125 1.73 -4.41 -5.48
CA ASN A 125 2.22 -5.66 -4.92
C ASN A 125 1.71 -6.90 -5.64
N GLU A 126 0.44 -6.93 -6.05
CA GLU A 126 -0.12 -8.00 -6.88
C GLU A 126 0.59 -8.07 -8.24
N ALA A 127 0.74 -6.93 -8.93
CA ALA A 127 1.41 -6.87 -10.22
C ALA A 127 2.90 -7.28 -10.14
N ALA A 128 3.59 -6.94 -9.05
CA ALA A 128 4.96 -7.38 -8.80
C ALA A 128 5.06 -8.90 -8.56
N VAL A 129 4.08 -9.48 -7.87
CA VAL A 129 3.98 -10.94 -7.69
C VAL A 129 3.72 -11.63 -9.02
N ASP A 130 2.83 -11.08 -9.86
CA ASP A 130 2.55 -11.63 -11.19
C ASP A 130 3.77 -11.57 -12.11
N ALA A 131 4.48 -10.44 -12.11
CA ALA A 131 5.74 -10.28 -12.84
C ALA A 131 6.80 -11.30 -12.38
N ARG A 132 6.93 -11.51 -11.07
CA ARG A 132 7.84 -12.51 -10.50
C ARG A 132 7.45 -13.93 -10.90
N ASN A 133 6.17 -14.28 -10.74
CA ASN A 133 5.67 -15.62 -11.07
C ASN A 133 5.85 -15.91 -12.56
N PHE A 134 5.67 -14.92 -13.43
CA PHE A 134 5.97 -15.06 -14.85
C PHE A 134 7.43 -15.46 -15.09
N ILE A 135 8.39 -14.76 -14.48
CA ILE A 135 9.83 -15.08 -14.63
C ILE A 135 10.16 -16.46 -14.04
N LEU A 136 9.51 -16.87 -12.94
CA LEU A 136 9.73 -18.17 -12.29
C LEU A 136 9.09 -19.35 -13.02
N ILE A 137 8.03 -19.14 -13.80
CA ILE A 137 7.34 -20.17 -14.60
C ILE A 137 7.91 -20.26 -16.03
N SER A 138 8.39 -19.14 -16.58
CA SER A 138 9.12 -19.06 -17.84
C SER A 138 10.41 -19.91 -17.99
N PRO A 139 11.09 -20.43 -16.94
CA PRO A 139 12.29 -21.25 -17.09
C PRO A 139 12.06 -22.58 -17.85
N GLY A 140 10.81 -23.03 -17.98
CA GLY A 140 10.47 -24.16 -18.85
C GLY A 140 10.77 -23.90 -20.34
N LEU A 141 10.99 -22.64 -20.73
CA LEU A 141 11.29 -22.20 -22.09
C LEU A 141 12.79 -21.92 -22.32
N LEU A 142 13.61 -21.97 -21.28
CA LEU A 142 15.04 -21.64 -21.36
C LEU A 142 15.88 -22.92 -21.59
N PRO A 143 16.80 -22.92 -22.57
CA PRO A 143 17.77 -23.98 -22.64
C PRO A 143 18.62 -23.97 -21.36
N GLN A 144 18.71 -25.13 -20.72
CA GLN A 144 19.39 -25.49 -19.48
C GLN A 144 20.88 -25.07 -19.35
N ARG A 145 21.40 -24.24 -20.25
CA ARG A 145 22.82 -24.04 -20.53
C ARG A 145 23.48 -22.84 -19.84
N CYS A 146 22.75 -21.94 -19.17
CA CYS A 146 23.38 -20.75 -18.58
C CYS A 146 23.30 -20.75 -17.04
N LYS A 147 24.44 -21.09 -16.42
CA LYS A 147 24.61 -21.17 -14.95
C LYS A 147 24.30 -19.84 -14.25
N GLU A 148 24.55 -18.72 -14.94
CA GLU A 148 24.27 -17.36 -14.47
C GLU A 148 22.77 -17.07 -14.40
N ILE A 149 21.98 -17.55 -15.37
CA ILE A 149 20.52 -17.38 -15.37
C ILE A 149 19.89 -18.15 -14.19
N ASN A 150 20.37 -19.35 -13.89
CA ASN A 150 19.91 -20.12 -12.73
C ASN A 150 20.20 -19.42 -11.38
N LEU A 151 21.39 -18.85 -11.23
CA LEU A 151 21.73 -18.06 -10.03
C LEU A 151 20.86 -16.81 -9.90
N PHE A 152 20.50 -16.20 -11.04
CA PHE A 152 19.63 -15.03 -11.04
C PHE A 152 18.17 -15.38 -10.73
N ILE A 153 17.63 -16.46 -11.30
CA ILE A 153 16.30 -16.99 -10.94
C ILE A 153 16.23 -17.31 -9.44
N LEU A 154 17.31 -17.88 -8.89
CA LEU A 154 17.43 -18.11 -7.45
C LEU A 154 17.40 -16.79 -6.66
N ARG A 155 18.11 -15.75 -7.13
CA ARG A 155 18.10 -14.42 -6.52
C ARG A 155 16.71 -13.77 -6.56
N ILE A 156 15.97 -13.88 -7.67
CA ILE A 156 14.57 -13.41 -7.78
C ILE A 156 13.64 -14.22 -6.87
N SER A 157 13.89 -15.52 -6.75
CA SER A 157 13.11 -16.36 -5.85
C SER A 157 13.24 -15.88 -4.40
N ILE A 158 14.46 -15.47 -4.00
CA ILE A 158 14.77 -14.99 -2.65
C ILE A 158 14.32 -13.53 -2.45
N ARG A 159 14.53 -12.62 -3.41
CA ARG A 159 14.12 -11.21 -3.32
C ARG A 159 12.67 -11.04 -3.78
N GLN A 160 11.78 -10.73 -2.84
CA GLN A 160 10.39 -10.39 -3.16
C GLN A 160 10.23 -8.86 -3.13
N PRO A 161 10.17 -8.17 -4.29
CA PRO A 161 9.87 -6.75 -4.30
C PRO A 161 8.43 -6.55 -3.83
N THR A 162 8.28 -5.97 -2.63
CA THR A 162 6.97 -5.73 -2.02
C THR A 162 6.99 -4.43 -1.25
N LEU A 163 5.97 -3.61 -1.46
CA LEU A 163 5.67 -2.45 -0.63
C LEU A 163 5.09 -2.93 0.70
N THR A 164 5.70 -2.46 1.78
CA THR A 164 5.37 -2.80 3.16
C THR A 164 4.98 -1.55 3.93
N LEU A 165 4.20 -1.74 4.99
CA LEU A 165 3.94 -0.75 6.02
C LEU A 165 5.03 -0.92 7.10
N TRP A 166 6.01 -0.03 7.08
CA TRP A 166 7.23 -0.04 7.91
C TRP A 166 7.85 -1.43 8.10
N ARG A 167 8.04 -2.22 7.03
CA ARG A 167 8.57 -3.61 7.07
C ARG A 167 7.82 -4.61 7.97
N PHE A 168 6.82 -4.19 8.74
CA PHE A 168 6.02 -5.03 9.63
C PHE A 168 4.92 -5.77 8.87
N TYR A 169 4.29 -5.11 7.90
CA TYR A 169 3.14 -5.67 7.18
C TYR A 169 3.26 -5.49 5.68
N LYS A 170 3.15 -6.59 4.92
CA LYS A 170 2.98 -6.52 3.47
C LYS A 170 1.60 -5.95 3.16
N ILE A 171 1.54 -4.89 2.35
CA ILE A 171 0.28 -4.24 2.01
C ILE A 171 -0.52 -5.18 1.10
N LYS A 172 -1.65 -5.68 1.60
CA LYS A 172 -2.63 -6.53 0.90
C LYS A 172 -4.02 -5.94 1.07
N LYS A 173 -4.96 -6.27 0.18
CA LYS A 173 -6.38 -5.86 0.27
C LYS A 173 -7.01 -6.19 1.63
N GLY A 174 -6.59 -7.30 2.25
CA GLY A 174 -7.05 -7.71 3.59
C GLY A 174 -6.70 -6.75 4.73
N LEU A 175 -5.74 -5.85 4.54
CA LEU A 175 -5.39 -4.84 5.55
C LEU A 175 -6.56 -3.87 5.80
N LEU A 176 -7.37 -3.56 4.78
CA LEU A 176 -8.59 -2.76 4.92
C LEU A 176 -9.62 -3.45 5.81
N ILE A 177 -9.81 -4.76 5.59
CA ILE A 177 -10.76 -5.57 6.35
C ILE A 177 -10.29 -5.69 7.81
N SER A 178 -8.99 -5.90 8.03
CA SER A 178 -8.41 -5.93 9.37
C SER A 178 -8.57 -4.60 10.08
N ALA A 179 -8.29 -3.48 9.41
CA ALA A 179 -8.45 -2.13 9.97
C ALA A 179 -9.91 -1.87 10.38
N GLY A 180 -10.85 -2.18 9.49
CA GLY A 180 -12.28 -2.07 9.78
C GLY A 180 -12.72 -2.95 10.94
N GLY A 181 -12.25 -4.20 10.99
CA GLY A 181 -12.52 -5.13 12.08
C GLY A 181 -11.98 -4.63 13.43
N THR A 182 -10.77 -4.06 13.45
CA THR A 182 -10.21 -3.47 14.67
C THR A 182 -11.00 -2.26 15.14
N LEU A 183 -11.37 -1.35 14.23
CA LEU A 183 -12.22 -0.19 14.54
C LEU A 183 -13.56 -0.61 15.14
N LEU A 184 -14.21 -1.61 14.53
CA LEU A 184 -15.49 -2.15 15.02
C LEU A 184 -15.34 -2.82 16.39
N THR A 185 -14.28 -3.60 16.59
CA THR A 185 -14.01 -4.28 17.88
C THR A 185 -13.79 -3.26 19.00
N TYR A 186 -12.95 -2.25 18.77
CA TYR A 186 -12.73 -1.19 19.75
C TYR A 186 -13.98 -0.33 19.99
N GLY A 187 -14.77 -0.07 18.94
CA GLY A 187 -16.06 0.63 19.07
C GLY A 187 -17.05 -0.13 19.97
N ILE A 188 -17.18 -1.45 19.79
CA ILE A 188 -18.02 -2.29 20.67
C ILE A 188 -17.49 -2.27 22.11
N LEU A 189 -16.17 -2.38 22.31
CA LEU A 189 -15.56 -2.37 23.64
C LEU A 189 -15.87 -1.07 24.39
N LEU A 190 -15.75 0.08 23.72
CA LEU A 190 -16.09 1.37 24.31
C LEU A 190 -17.58 1.51 24.60
N GLY A 191 -18.46 1.11 23.67
CA GLY A 191 -19.90 1.17 23.89
C GLY A 191 -20.38 0.27 25.03
N THR A 192 -19.74 -0.88 25.23
CA THR A 192 -20.08 -1.81 26.32
C THR A 192 -19.51 -1.37 27.68
N LEU A 193 -18.30 -0.82 27.72
CA LEU A 193 -17.70 -0.30 28.97
C LEU A 193 -18.33 1.02 29.42
N GLY A 194 -18.69 1.92 28.49
CA GLY A 194 -19.32 3.21 28.80
C GLY A 194 -20.71 3.08 29.44
N ASN A 195 -21.42 1.98 29.17
CA ASN A 195 -22.71 1.69 29.81
C ASN A 195 -22.59 1.11 31.23
N MET A 196 -21.38 0.78 31.71
CA MET A 196 -21.17 0.26 33.07
C MET A 196 -20.73 1.35 34.08
N SER A 197 -20.61 2.60 33.65
CA SER A 197 -20.25 3.74 34.49
C SER A 197 -21.41 4.75 34.68
N VAL A 198 -22.66 4.25 34.74
CA VAL A 198 -23.84 5.01 35.16
C VAL A 198 -24.27 4.57 36.56
#